data_AF-A0A4Y8S9X0-F1
#
_entry.id   AF-A0A4Y8S9X0-F1
#
_cell.length_a   1.000
_cell.length_b   1.000
_cell.length_c   1.000
_cell.angle_alpha   90.00
_cell.angle_beta   90.00
_cell.angle_gamma   90.00
#
_symmetry.space_group_name_H-M   'P 1'
#
loop_
_entity.id
_entity.type
_entity.pdbx_description
1 polymer ?
#
loop_
_entity_poly.entity_id
_entity_poly.type
_entity_poly.pdbx_seq_one_letter_code
_entity_poly.pdbx_strand_id
1 'polypeptide(L)' 'MASSTMPDAEALLALKHDIKNQLSNIHLAIEGLRYELEDLDGDTALYVDSMLASAQKIDRLLDSIPPAN' A
#
# COMPACT_ATOMS: atom_id res chain seq x y z
N MET A 1 -21.99 -18.68 -13.75
CA MET A 1 -22.18 -17.22 -13.55
C MET A 1 -21.49 -16.86 -12.26
N ALA A 2 -20.41 -16.06 -12.30
CA ALA A 2 -19.72 -15.65 -11.09
C ALA A 2 -20.61 -14.64 -10.35
N SER A 3 -21.11 -15.03 -9.18
CA SER A 3 -21.83 -14.14 -8.29
C SER A 3 -20.83 -13.10 -7.77
N SER A 4 -20.90 -11.88 -8.32
CA SER A 4 -20.21 -10.71 -7.79
C SER A 4 -20.93 -10.28 -6.50
N THR A 5 -20.76 -11.05 -5.43
CA THR A 5 -21.14 -10.62 -4.09
C THR A 5 -20.22 -9.47 -3.70
N MET A 6 -20.76 -8.25 -3.62
CA MET A 6 -20.06 -7.18 -2.92
C MET A 6 -19.70 -7.67 -1.52
N PRO A 7 -18.45 -7.48 -1.06
CA PRO A 7 -18.12 -7.77 0.33
C PRO A 7 -19.02 -6.95 1.25
N ASP A 8 -19.50 -7.57 2.33
CA ASP A 8 -20.18 -6.83 3.39
C ASP A 8 -19.23 -5.85 4.09
N ALA A 9 -19.77 -4.99 4.95
CA ALA A 9 -18.98 -3.93 5.58
C ALA A 9 -17.81 -4.48 6.42
N GLU A 10 -18.01 -5.62 7.08
CA GLU A 10 -16.99 -6.27 7.90
C GLU A 10 -15.87 -6.84 7.02
N ALA A 11 -16.23 -7.54 5.95
CA ALA A 11 -15.27 -8.06 4.97
C ALA A 11 -14.48 -6.93 4.29
N LEU A 12 -15.11 -5.78 4.00
CA LEU A 12 -14.43 -4.63 3.43
C LEU A 12 -13.44 -3.99 4.43
N LEU A 13 -13.77 -3.94 5.71
CA LEU A 13 -12.88 -3.42 6.76
C LEU A 13 -11.71 -4.37 7.04
N ALA A 14 -11.95 -5.68 7.04
CA ALA A 14 -10.90 -6.69 7.13
C ALA A 14 -9.93 -6.54 5.94
N LEU A 15 -10.46 -6.41 4.72
CA LEU A 15 -9.65 -6.15 3.54
C LEU A 15 -8.85 -4.83 3.64
N LYS A 16 -9.47 -3.74 4.13
CA LYS A 16 -8.78 -2.47 4.37
C LYS A 16 -7.60 -2.66 5.33
N HIS A 17 -7.81 -3.35 6.43
CA HIS A 17 -6.76 -3.65 7.40
C HIS A 17 -5.61 -4.44 6.75
N ASP A 18 -5.92 -5.52 6.03
CA ASP A 18 -4.93 -6.37 5.40
C ASP A 18 -4.11 -5.62 4.36
N ILE A 19 -4.73 -4.76 3.57
CA ILE A 19 -4.01 -3.90 2.61
C ILE A 19 -3.11 -2.91 3.36
N LYS A 20 -3.58 -2.24 4.43
CA LYS A 20 -2.73 -1.33 5.23
C LYS A 20 -1.53 -2.06 5.84
N ASN A 21 -1.69 -3.31 6.24
CA ASN A 21 -0.60 -4.15 6.71
C ASN A 21 0.42 -4.42 5.59
N GLN A 22 -0.03 -4.75 4.37
CA GLN A 22 0.89 -4.92 3.23
C GLN A 22 1.58 -3.61 2.83
N LEU A 23 0.91 -2.47 2.92
CA LEU A 23 1.53 -1.17 2.68
C LEU A 23 2.64 -0.90 3.70
N SER A 24 2.43 -1.22 4.98
CA SER A 24 3.46 -1.12 6.01
C SER A 24 4.69 -1.99 5.69
N ASN A 25 4.48 -3.22 5.21
CA ASN A 25 5.57 -4.09 4.77
C ASN A 25 6.32 -3.54 3.55
N ILE A 26 5.61 -2.97 2.58
CA ILE A 26 6.21 -2.33 1.39
C ILE A 26 7.05 -1.12 1.79
N HIS A 27 6.55 -0.28 2.70
CA HIS A 27 7.29 0.83 3.25
C HIS A 27 8.60 0.38 3.90
N LEU A 28 8.54 -0.64 4.77
CA LEU A 28 9.72 -1.20 5.41
C LEU A 28 10.74 -1.75 4.39
N ALA A 29 10.27 -2.47 3.37
CA ALA A 29 11.15 -3.00 2.32
C ALA A 29 11.82 -1.89 1.50
N ILE A 30 11.09 -0.80 1.19
CA ILE A 30 11.65 0.36 0.49
C ILE A 30 12.74 1.02 1.32
N GLU A 31 12.52 1.22 2.63
CA GLU A 31 13.56 1.79 3.50
C GLU A 31 14.79 0.88 3.60
N GLY A 32 14.59 -0.45 3.66
CA GLY A 32 15.68 -1.42 3.59
C GLY A 32 16.47 -1.32 2.29
N LEU A 33 15.77 -1.25 1.14
CA LEU A 33 16.40 -1.06 -0.17
C LEU A 33 17.18 0.25 -0.27
N ARG A 34 16.64 1.35 0.29
CA ARG A 34 17.36 2.63 0.35
C ARG A 34 18.65 2.56 1.14
N TYR A 35 18.67 1.72 2.18
CA TYR A 35 19.85 1.52 2.99
C TYR A 35 20.90 0.62 2.32
N GLU A 36 20.46 -0.44 1.63
CA GLU A 36 21.36 -1.39 0.96
C GLU A 36 21.96 -0.88 -0.35
N LEU A 37 21.23 -0.04 -1.07
CA LEU A 37 21.70 0.55 -2.33
C LEU A 37 22.55 1.78 -2.03
N GLU A 38 23.86 1.58 -1.82
CA GLU A 38 24.86 2.66 -1.86
C GLU A 38 24.77 3.37 -3.23
N ASP A 39 24.62 4.70 -3.22
CA ASP A 39 24.42 5.55 -4.40
C ASP A 39 23.14 5.25 -5.21
N LEU A 40 21.97 5.43 -4.57
CA LEU A 40 20.70 5.63 -5.27
C LEU A 40 20.70 6.94 -6.05
N ASP A 41 21.30 6.93 -7.24
CA ASP A 41 21.23 7.99 -8.22
C ASP A 41 20.49 7.56 -9.49
N GLY A 42 20.13 8.56 -10.31
CA GLY A 42 19.44 8.36 -11.58
C GLY A 42 18.10 7.62 -11.47
N ASP A 43 17.88 6.68 -12.38
CA ASP A 43 16.59 6.02 -12.58
C ASP A 43 16.19 5.14 -11.39
N THR A 44 17.15 4.55 -10.68
CA THR A 44 16.87 3.69 -9.52
C THR A 44 16.22 4.49 -8.40
N ALA A 45 16.73 5.70 -8.10
CA ALA A 45 16.12 6.61 -7.13
C ALA A 45 14.70 6.98 -7.51
N LEU A 46 14.49 7.31 -8.79
CA LEU A 46 13.17 7.64 -9.33
C LEU A 46 12.18 6.48 -9.17
N TYR A 47 12.59 5.23 -9.43
CA TYR A 47 11.71 4.08 -9.28
C TYR A 47 11.35 3.81 -7.82
N VAL A 48 12.32 3.88 -6.91
CA VAL A 48 12.09 3.70 -5.46
C VAL A 48 11.16 4.80 -4.92
N ASP A 49 11.37 6.06 -5.31
CA ASP A 49 10.50 7.17 -4.96
C ASP A 49 9.08 6.99 -5.52
N SER A 50 8.97 6.51 -6.76
CA SER A 50 7.68 6.25 -7.42
C SER A 50 6.90 5.12 -6.73
N MET A 51 7.59 4.07 -6.29
CA MET A 51 6.98 2.98 -5.50
C MET A 51 6.46 3.51 -4.16
N LEU A 52 7.27 4.32 -3.45
CA LEU A 52 6.89 4.92 -2.17
C LEU A 52 5.68 5.84 -2.32
N ALA A 53 5.69 6.73 -3.32
CA ALA A 53 4.58 7.63 -3.60
C ALA A 53 3.29 6.88 -3.94
N SER A 54 3.40 5.76 -4.67
CA SER A 54 2.26 4.90 -5.00
C SER A 54 1.69 4.22 -3.77
N ALA A 55 2.53 3.65 -2.90
CA ALA A 55 2.10 3.03 -1.65
C ALA A 55 1.36 4.03 -0.74
N GLN A 56 1.93 5.23 -0.57
CA GLN A 56 1.31 6.31 0.19
C GLN A 56 -0.04 6.76 -0.40
N LYS A 57 -0.14 6.80 -1.74
CA LYS A 57 -1.40 7.16 -2.41
C LYS A 57 -2.47 6.10 -2.16
N ILE A 58 -2.12 4.82 -2.20
CA ILE A 58 -3.07 3.72 -1.89
C ILE A 58 -3.55 3.86 -0.44
N ASP A 59 -2.65 4.12 0.51
CA ASP A 59 -3.05 4.29 1.93
C ASP A 59 -4.08 5.41 2.10
N ARG A 60 -3.85 6.56 1.46
CA ARG A 60 -4.81 7.69 1.47
C ARG A 60 -6.13 7.34 0.81
N LEU A 61 -6.13 6.53 -0.25
CA LEU A 61 -7.37 6.07 -0.89
C LEU A 61 -8.17 5.16 0.04
N LEU A 62 -7.51 4.32 0.84
CA LEU A 62 -8.18 3.46 1.83
C LEU A 62 -8.85 4.26 2.96
N ASP A 63 -8.38 5.47 3.24
CA ASP A 63 -9.00 6.35 4.24
C ASP A 63 -10.38 6.86 3.78
N SER A 64 -10.70 6.78 2.48
CA SER A 64 -12.05 7.07 1.99
C SER A 64 -13.09 6.01 2.37
N ILE A 65 -12.66 4.82 2.84
CA ILE A 65 -13.55 3.77 3.32
C ILE A 65 -13.97 4.10 4.76
N PRO A 66 -15.27 4.34 5.03
CA PRO A 66 -15.78 4.70 6.36
C PRO A 66 -15.50 3.60 7.40
N PRO A 67 -15.33 3.96 8.69
CA PRO A 67 -15.30 2.98 9.78
C PRO A 67 -16.66 2.27 9.93
N ALA A 68 -16.68 1.12 10.63
CA ALA A 68 -17.94 0.49 11.03
C ALA A 68 -18.75 1.45 11.92
N ASN A 69 -20.05 1.56 11.65
CA ASN A 69 -21.01 2.30 12.47
C ASN A 69 -21.28 1.60 13.81
#